data_AF-A0A815KW20-F1
#
_entry.id   AF-A0A815KW20-F1
#
_cell.length_a   1.000
_cell.length_b   1.000
_cell.length_c   1.000
_cell.angle_alpha   90.00
_cell.angle_beta   90.00
_cell.angle_gamma   90.00
#
_symmetry.space_group_name_H-M   'P 1'
#
loop_
_entity.id
_entity.type
_entity.pdbx_description
1 polymer ?
#
loop_
_entity_poly.entity_id
_entity_poly.type
_entity_poly.pdbx_seq_one_letter_code
_entity_poly.pdbx_strand_id
1 'polypeptide(L)'
;EQNLCSVGDFYVTRHSNLSEVHVVYHLVVNDSALRSSSEITSRHAALFGLRNILKECCKHDITTLTLPLLLTHDMTEEMTIPWVMKRTELVLKCLKGFMMEMGTWGTNRCSTIQFVVPKNLLDQTFFQLADLVPTIFRESRTVTLQF
;
A
#
# COMPACT_ATOMS: atom_id res chain seq x y z
N GLU A 1 -1.64 17.45 25.97
CA GLU A 1 -0.66 17.45 24.87
C GLU A 1 -1.43 17.38 23.56
N GLN A 2 -1.29 18.36 22.68
CA GLN A 2 -1.94 18.34 21.36
C GLN A 2 -1.16 17.36 20.47
N ASN A 3 -1.81 16.31 19.97
CA ASN A 3 -1.21 15.44 18.97
C ASN A 3 -0.94 16.26 17.71
N LEU A 4 0.34 16.52 17.39
CA LEU A 4 0.74 17.29 16.21
C LEU A 4 0.40 16.60 14.88
N CYS A 5 0.15 15.28 14.91
CA CYS A 5 -0.24 14.49 13.75
C CYS A 5 -1.49 13.64 14.04
N SER A 6 -2.36 13.54 13.05
CA SER A 6 -3.55 12.70 13.03
C SER A 6 -3.29 11.40 12.26
N VAL A 7 -4.13 10.39 12.48
CA VAL A 7 -4.07 9.14 11.70
C VAL A 7 -4.28 9.45 10.22
N GLY A 8 -3.38 8.93 9.37
CA GLY A 8 -3.39 9.18 7.93
C GLY A 8 -2.48 10.33 7.48
N ASP A 9 -2.00 11.16 8.41
CA ASP A 9 -0.91 12.09 8.11
C ASP A 9 0.39 11.32 7.86
N PHE A 10 1.33 11.92 7.14
CA PHE A 10 2.67 11.36 7.00
C PHE A 10 3.72 12.46 7.04
N TYR A 11 4.92 12.09 7.44
CA TYR A 11 6.10 12.94 7.35
C TYR A 11 7.22 12.23 6.61
N VAL A 12 8.21 12.99 6.14
CA VAL A 12 9.23 12.51 5.23
C VAL A 12 10.60 12.76 5.83
N THR A 13 11.45 11.72 5.86
CA THR A 13 12.86 11.84 6.24
C THR A 13 13.75 11.46 5.07
N ARG A 14 14.92 12.10 4.98
CA ARG A 14 15.93 11.85 3.94
C ARG A 14 17.10 11.11 4.57
N HIS A 15 17.62 10.09 3.88
CA HIS A 15 18.67 9.22 4.39
C HIS A 15 19.81 9.11 3.39
N SER A 16 21.04 9.27 3.87
CA SER A 16 22.27 9.07 3.09
C SER A 16 23.03 7.81 3.48
N ASN A 17 22.64 7.15 4.58
CA ASN A 17 23.32 5.98 5.15
C ASN A 17 22.41 4.75 5.24
N LEU A 18 21.24 4.78 4.59
CA LEU A 18 20.37 3.63 4.46
C LEU A 18 20.54 3.06 3.05
N SER A 19 20.97 1.80 2.96
CA SER A 19 21.22 1.15 1.67
C SER A 19 19.96 1.19 0.80
N GLU A 20 20.11 1.64 -0.44
CA GLU A 20 19.04 1.67 -1.46
C GLU A 20 17.81 2.54 -1.11
N VAL A 21 17.86 3.31 -0.02
CA VAL A 21 16.76 4.17 0.44
C VAL A 21 17.21 5.61 0.58
N HIS A 22 16.71 6.47 -0.30
CA HIS A 22 16.98 7.92 -0.26
C HIS A 22 16.01 8.67 0.65
N VAL A 23 14.75 8.21 0.71
CA VAL A 23 13.64 8.89 1.39
C VAL A 23 12.75 7.85 2.06
N VAL A 24 12.29 8.15 3.27
CA VAL A 24 11.33 7.33 4.02
C VAL A 24 10.08 8.15 4.29
N TYR A 25 8.93 7.59 3.92
CA TYR A 25 7.61 8.11 4.25
C TYR A 25 7.09 7.43 5.50
N HIS A 26 6.88 8.21 6.56
CA HIS A 26 6.38 7.73 7.85
C HIS A 26 4.89 8.01 7.94
N LEU A 27 4.07 7.00 7.66
CA LEU A 27 2.62 7.09 7.79
C LEU A 27 2.19 6.96 9.25
N VAL A 28 1.47 7.96 9.76
CA VAL A 28 0.98 7.99 11.13
C VAL A 28 -0.27 7.12 11.23
N VAL A 29 -0.15 6.03 11.99
CA VAL A 29 -1.25 5.10 12.28
C VAL A 29 -1.26 4.74 13.75
N ASN A 30 -2.44 4.42 14.27
CA ASN A 30 -2.54 3.76 15.57
C ASN A 30 -2.30 2.26 15.37
N ASP A 31 -1.12 1.79 15.74
CA ASP A 31 -0.66 0.42 15.48
C ASP A 31 -1.54 -0.63 16.17
N SER A 32 -1.94 -0.41 17.43
CA SER A 32 -2.81 -1.35 18.15
C SER A 32 -4.20 -1.43 17.53
N ALA A 33 -4.75 -0.31 17.08
CA ALA A 33 -6.02 -0.29 16.35
C ALA A 33 -5.89 -0.90 14.95
N LEU A 34 -4.76 -0.69 14.27
CA LEU A 34 -4.51 -1.24 12.94
C LEU A 34 -4.45 -2.77 12.96
N ARG A 35 -3.82 -3.34 13.99
CA ARG A 35 -3.65 -4.80 14.19
C ARG A 35 -4.92 -5.47 14.70
N SER A 36 -5.54 -4.92 15.76
CA SER A 36 -6.71 -5.54 16.40
C SER A 36 -8.01 -5.38 15.62
N SER A 37 -8.16 -4.30 14.83
CA SER A 37 -9.36 -4.09 14.02
C SER A 37 -9.28 -4.86 12.69
N SER A 38 -10.27 -5.72 12.46
CA SER A 38 -10.54 -6.30 11.14
C SER A 38 -11.30 -5.33 10.21
N GLU A 39 -11.65 -4.14 10.72
CA GLU A 39 -12.56 -3.16 10.11
C GLU A 39 -11.86 -2.02 9.38
N ILE A 40 -10.61 -2.21 8.94
CA ILE A 40 -10.03 -1.25 8.00
C ILE A 40 -10.81 -1.39 6.69
N THR A 41 -11.52 -0.31 6.34
CA THR A 41 -12.28 -0.17 5.09
C THR A 41 -11.53 0.72 4.12
N SER A 42 -12.02 0.83 2.88
CA SER A 42 -11.45 1.72 1.86
C SER A 42 -11.45 3.20 2.26
N ARG A 43 -12.24 3.59 3.26
CA ARG A 43 -12.32 4.96 3.80
C ARG A 43 -11.40 5.20 5.00
N HIS A 44 -10.60 4.22 5.39
CA HIS A 44 -9.71 4.38 6.54
C HIS A 44 -8.60 5.40 6.24
N ALA A 45 -8.32 6.28 7.21
CA ALA A 45 -7.36 7.38 7.03
C ALA A 45 -5.94 6.92 6.63
N ALA A 46 -5.50 5.74 7.09
CA ALA A 46 -4.23 5.15 6.65
C ALA A 46 -4.16 4.92 5.12
N LEU A 47 -5.26 4.51 4.48
CA LEU A 47 -5.29 4.30 3.03
C LEU A 47 -5.32 5.63 2.27
N PHE A 48 -5.97 6.66 2.83
CA PHE A 48 -5.87 8.01 2.30
C PHE A 48 -4.45 8.57 2.40
N GLY A 49 -3.77 8.35 3.53
CA GLY A 49 -2.38 8.71 3.71
C GLY A 49 -1.47 8.00 2.70
N LEU A 50 -1.66 6.69 2.49
CA LEU A 50 -0.96 5.94 1.45
C LEU A 50 -1.16 6.54 0.05
N ARG A 51 -2.40 6.91 -0.31
CA ARG A 51 -2.69 7.60 -1.58
C ARG A 51 -1.93 8.94 -1.69
N ASN A 52 -1.87 9.71 -0.61
CA ASN A 52 -1.16 10.98 -0.61
C ASN A 52 0.37 10.79 -0.71
N ILE A 53 0.92 9.74 -0.10
CA ILE A 53 2.33 9.35 -0.28
C ILE A 53 2.61 9.03 -1.76
N LEU A 54 1.74 8.27 -2.42
CA LEU A 54 1.91 7.95 -3.84
C LEU A 54 1.85 9.21 -4.73
N LYS A 55 0.92 10.14 -4.45
CA LYS A 55 0.88 11.45 -5.13
C LYS A 55 2.19 12.21 -4.92
N GLU A 56 2.71 12.21 -3.71
CA GLU A 56 3.96 12.90 -3.37
C GLU A 56 5.17 12.24 -4.08
N CYS A 57 5.17 10.92 -4.22
CA CYS A 57 6.17 10.19 -5.00
C CYS A 57 6.15 10.62 -6.46
N CYS A 58 4.95 10.70 -7.07
CA CYS A 58 4.80 11.17 -8.46
C CYS A 58 5.26 12.63 -8.62
N LYS A 59 4.97 13.50 -7.65
CA LYS A 59 5.37 14.91 -7.67
C LYS A 59 6.89 15.11 -7.58
N HIS A 60 7.58 14.20 -6.90
CA HIS A 60 9.03 14.27 -6.66
C HIS A 60 9.84 13.27 -7.49
N ASP A 61 9.23 12.69 -8.53
CA ASP A 61 9.88 11.74 -9.43
C ASP A 61 10.52 10.53 -8.73
N ILE A 62 9.89 10.06 -7.66
CA ILE A 62 10.30 8.81 -7.00
C ILE A 62 9.81 7.65 -7.84
N THR A 63 10.77 6.96 -8.47
CA THR A 63 10.50 5.87 -9.43
C THR A 63 10.30 4.52 -8.77
N THR A 64 10.69 4.35 -7.51
CA THR A 64 10.58 3.08 -6.78
C THR A 64 10.09 3.35 -5.37
N LEU A 65 9.01 2.68 -4.98
CA LEU A 65 8.46 2.75 -3.63
C LEU A 65 8.29 1.34 -3.07
N THR A 66 8.91 1.07 -1.92
CA THR A 66 8.75 -0.18 -1.18
C THR A 66 7.70 0.00 -0.09
N LEU A 67 6.69 -0.86 -0.07
CA LEU A 67 5.54 -0.78 0.84
C LEU A 67 5.36 -2.08 1.63
N PRO A 68 5.23 -2.02 2.97
CA PRO A 68 4.74 -3.15 3.76
C PRO A 68 3.30 -3.47 3.36
N LEU A 69 3.08 -4.62 2.73
CA LEU A 69 1.80 -4.99 2.12
C LEU A 69 0.64 -5.02 3.12
N LEU A 70 0.95 -5.38 4.37
CA LEU A 70 -0.03 -5.44 5.46
C LEU A 70 -0.15 -4.13 6.26
N LEU A 71 0.58 -3.07 5.86
CA LEU A 71 0.76 -1.83 6.60
C LEU A 71 1.36 -2.02 8.00
N THR A 72 2.04 -3.15 8.20
CA THR A 72 2.82 -3.50 9.40
C THR A 72 4.06 -4.29 8.97
N HIS A 73 5.10 -4.27 9.80
CA HIS A 73 6.36 -4.98 9.58
C HIS A 73 6.41 -6.34 10.29
N ASP A 74 5.59 -6.54 11.32
CA ASP A 74 5.57 -7.76 12.14
C ASP A 74 4.19 -8.44 12.10
N MET A 75 4.21 -9.76 12.27
CA MET A 75 3.02 -10.58 12.51
C MET A 75 2.74 -10.71 14.00
N THR A 76 1.48 -10.61 14.39
CA THR A 76 0.99 -10.94 15.74
C THR A 76 0.02 -12.11 15.68
N GLU A 77 -0.26 -12.73 16.82
CA GLU A 77 -1.21 -13.86 16.92
C GLU A 77 -2.64 -13.48 16.49
N GLU A 78 -3.00 -12.20 16.60
CA GLU A 78 -4.31 -11.68 16.17
C GLU A 78 -4.46 -11.63 14.64
N MET A 79 -3.36 -11.67 13.89
CA MET A 79 -3.33 -11.56 12.42
C MET A 79 -3.57 -12.91 11.75
N THR A 80 -4.81 -13.40 11.87
CA THR A 80 -5.27 -14.64 11.23
C THR A 80 -5.17 -14.59 9.69
N ILE A 81 -5.18 -15.75 9.02
CA ILE A 81 -5.16 -15.82 7.54
C ILE A 81 -6.27 -14.96 6.89
N PRO A 82 -7.54 -15.00 7.33
CA PRO A 82 -8.57 -14.12 6.79
C PRO A 82 -8.25 -12.62 6.93
N TRP A 83 -7.63 -12.22 8.05
CA TRP A 83 -7.19 -10.84 8.26
C TRP A 83 -6.13 -10.45 7.22
N VAL A 84 -5.12 -11.30 7.02
CA VAL A 84 -4.00 -11.07 6.10
C VAL A 84 -4.50 -10.97 4.65
N MET A 85 -5.39 -11.88 4.24
CA MET A 85 -5.99 -11.86 2.90
C MET A 85 -6.82 -10.60 2.66
N LYS A 86 -7.73 -10.27 3.59
CA LYS A 86 -8.58 -9.08 3.50
C LYS A 86 -7.75 -7.79 3.46
N ARG A 87 -6.71 -7.71 4.29
CA ARG A 87 -5.79 -6.58 4.35
C ARG A 87 -5.05 -6.38 3.04
N THR A 88 -4.48 -7.47 2.53
CA THR A 88 -3.74 -7.47 1.26
C THR A 88 -4.63 -7.02 0.12
N GLU A 89 -5.81 -7.61 0.00
CA GLU A 89 -6.79 -7.26 -1.03
C GLU A 89 -7.15 -5.76 -0.98
N LEU A 90 -7.38 -5.23 0.23
CA LEU A 90 -7.74 -3.83 0.43
C LEU A 90 -6.61 -2.87 0.00
N VAL A 91 -5.37 -3.16 0.40
CA VAL A 91 -4.19 -2.33 0.05
C VAL A 91 -3.95 -2.40 -1.46
N LEU A 92 -3.95 -3.59 -2.07
CA LEU A 92 -3.76 -3.76 -3.50
C LEU A 92 -4.86 -3.07 -4.32
N LYS A 93 -6.13 -3.15 -3.90
CA LYS A 93 -7.24 -2.42 -4.55
C LYS A 93 -7.09 -0.91 -4.43
N CYS A 94 -6.63 -0.41 -3.28
CA CYS A 94 -6.37 1.01 -3.09
C CYS A 94 -5.31 1.51 -4.09
N LEU A 95 -4.21 0.74 -4.22
CA LEU A 95 -3.11 1.02 -5.15
C LEU A 95 -3.56 0.95 -6.61
N LYS A 96 -4.31 -0.09 -6.99
CA LYS A 96 -4.89 -0.19 -8.33
C LYS A 96 -5.74 1.04 -8.67
N GLY A 97 -6.63 1.44 -7.76
CA GLY A 97 -7.47 2.62 -7.95
C GLY A 97 -6.64 3.88 -8.17
N PHE A 98 -5.57 4.06 -7.38
CA PHE A 98 -4.64 5.17 -7.56
C PHE A 98 -3.90 5.11 -8.92
N MET A 99 -3.40 3.94 -9.33
CA MET A 99 -2.71 3.78 -10.62
C MET A 99 -3.63 4.09 -11.80
N MET A 100 -4.90 3.71 -11.72
CA MET A 100 -5.91 4.07 -12.71
C MET A 100 -6.14 5.59 -12.76
N GLU A 101 -6.25 6.25 -11.60
CA GLU A 101 -6.36 7.72 -11.51
C GLU A 101 -5.13 8.40 -12.15
N MET A 102 -3.91 7.96 -11.83
CA MET A 102 -2.66 8.50 -12.39
C MET A 102 -2.54 8.30 -13.90
N GLY A 103 -2.98 7.15 -14.42
CA GLY A 103 -2.98 6.88 -15.86
C GLY A 103 -3.81 7.89 -16.65
N THR A 104 -4.88 8.43 -16.04
CA THR A 104 -5.70 9.49 -16.66
C THR A 104 -5.03 10.86 -16.65
N TRP A 105 -4.04 11.09 -15.78
CA TRP A 105 -3.36 12.38 -15.64
C TRP A 105 -2.23 12.59 -16.67
N GLY A 106 -2.02 11.63 -17.59
CA GLY A 106 -1.05 11.76 -18.67
C GLY A 106 0.41 11.77 -18.22
N THR A 107 0.70 11.51 -16.94
CA THR A 107 2.05 11.32 -16.45
C THR A 107 2.52 9.92 -16.85
N ASN A 108 3.18 9.80 -18.00
CA ASN A 108 3.76 8.54 -18.51
C ASN A 108 4.94 8.01 -17.67
N ARG A 109 5.06 8.39 -16.39
CA ARG A 109 6.13 7.93 -15.51
C ARG A 109 5.68 6.68 -14.79
N CYS A 110 6.18 5.55 -15.26
CA CYS A 110 5.99 4.27 -14.59
C CYS A 110 6.78 4.27 -13.28
N SER A 111 6.12 3.99 -12.16
CA SER A 111 6.77 3.77 -10.87
C SER A 111 6.70 2.28 -10.53
N THR A 112 7.80 1.74 -10.01
CA THR A 112 7.85 0.38 -9.50
C THR A 112 7.40 0.39 -8.04
N ILE A 113 6.31 -0.31 -7.75
CA ILE A 113 5.88 -0.55 -6.37
C ILE A 113 6.36 -1.95 -5.97
N GLN A 114 7.19 -2.01 -4.93
CA GLN A 114 7.67 -3.26 -4.35
C GLN A 114 6.88 -3.56 -3.08
N PHE A 115 6.38 -4.79 -2.97
CA PHE A 115 5.70 -5.24 -1.76
C PHE A 115 6.64 -6.04 -0.89
N VAL A 116 6.72 -5.68 0.39
CA VAL A 116 7.38 -6.50 1.41
C VAL A 116 6.33 -7.07 2.35
N VAL A 117 6.53 -8.33 2.73
CA VAL A 117 5.71 -9.02 3.72
C VAL A 117 6.52 -9.24 4.99
N PRO A 118 5.88 -9.39 6.16
CA PRO A 118 6.57 -9.74 7.40
C PRO A 118 7.34 -11.07 7.29
N LYS A 119 8.49 -11.17 7.95
CA LYS A 119 9.37 -12.36 7.90
C LYS A 119 8.72 -13.64 8.42
N ASN A 120 7.79 -13.52 9.36
CA ASN A 120 7.13 -14.66 10.00
C ASN A 120 5.84 -15.08 9.26
N LEU A 121 5.63 -14.62 8.03
CA LEU A 121 4.51 -15.05 7.20
C LEU A 121 4.76 -16.49 6.72
N LEU A 122 3.76 -17.35 6.81
CA LEU A 122 3.82 -18.71 6.28
C LEU A 122 4.01 -18.70 4.75
N ASP A 123 4.88 -19.55 4.22
CA ASP A 123 5.17 -19.64 2.78
C ASP A 123 3.90 -19.84 1.94
N GLN A 124 2.98 -20.71 2.40
CA GLN A 124 1.71 -20.93 1.73
C GLN A 124 0.89 -19.64 1.62
N THR A 125 0.84 -18.84 2.69
CA THR A 125 0.15 -17.55 2.68
C THR A 125 0.87 -16.57 1.75
N PHE A 126 2.21 -16.55 1.74
CA PHE A 126 2.96 -15.73 0.80
C PHE A 126 2.58 -15.99 -0.67
N PHE A 127 2.51 -17.26 -1.09
CA PHE A 127 2.08 -17.61 -2.44
C PHE A 127 0.64 -17.18 -2.73
N GLN A 128 -0.27 -17.32 -1.76
CA GLN A 128 -1.64 -16.82 -1.88
C GLN A 128 -1.67 -15.29 -2.07
N LEU A 129 -0.82 -14.54 -1.36
CA LEU A 129 -0.71 -13.09 -1.54
C LEU A 129 -0.14 -12.71 -2.90
N ALA A 130 0.85 -13.47 -3.38
CA ALA A 130 1.43 -13.26 -4.71
C ALA A 130 0.40 -13.45 -5.82
N ASP A 131 -0.46 -14.47 -5.72
CA ASP A 131 -1.54 -14.76 -6.67
C ASP A 131 -2.64 -13.69 -6.68
N LEU A 132 -2.82 -12.95 -5.59
CA LEU A 132 -3.74 -11.81 -5.54
C LEU A 132 -3.30 -10.67 -6.44
N VAL A 133 -2.00 -10.47 -6.65
CA VAL A 133 -1.48 -9.37 -7.46
C VAL A 133 -1.99 -9.43 -8.91
N PRO A 134 -1.74 -10.49 -9.71
CA PRO A 134 -2.25 -10.55 -11.08
C PRO A 134 -3.78 -10.59 -11.11
N THR A 135 -4.43 -11.19 -10.09
CA THR A 135 -5.89 -11.25 -9.99
C THR A 135 -6.51 -9.86 -9.83
N ILE A 136 -5.99 -9.05 -8.91
CA ILE A 136 -6.51 -7.72 -8.62
C ILE A 136 -6.16 -6.76 -9.75
N PHE A 137 -4.93 -6.79 -10.27
CA PHE A 137 -4.48 -5.83 -11.29
C PHE A 137 -4.92 -6.17 -12.71
N ARG A 138 -5.63 -7.29 -12.92
CA ARG A 138 -6.21 -7.63 -14.23
C ARG A 138 -7.14 -6.51 -14.72
N GLU A 139 -6.94 -6.09 -15.97
CA GLU A 139 -7.84 -5.19 -16.68
C GLU A 139 -9.00 -5.97 -17.31
N SER A 140 -10.22 -5.45 -17.16
CA SER A 140 -11.38 -5.96 -17.89
C SER A 140 -11.29 -5.50 -19.34
N ARG A 141 -11.21 -6.43 -20.29
CA ARG A 141 -11.31 -6.09 -21.72
C ARG A 141 -12.77 -5.77 -22.05
N THR A 142 -13.08 -4.52 -22.37
CA THR A 142 -14.32 -4.19 -23.07
C THR A 142 -14.20 -4.62 -24.52
N VAL A 143 -15.09 -5.51 -24.96
CA VAL A 143 -15.24 -5.83 -26.39
C VAL A 143 -15.94 -4.66 -27.05
N THR A 144 -15.30 -4.02 -28.02
CA THR A 144 -15.98 -3.07 -28.90
C THR A 144 -16.92 -3.86 -29.80
N LEU A 145 -18.23 -3.76 -29.56
CA LEU A 145 -19.23 -4.29 -30.49
C LEU A 145 -19.18 -3.43 -31.76
N GLN A 146 -18.59 -3.96 -32.83
CA GLN A 146 -18.71 -3.37 -34.16
C GLN A 146 -20.10 -3.71 -34.70
N PHE A 147 -20.91 -2.68 -34.95
CA PHE A 147 -22.19 -2.77 -35.65
C PHE A 147 -22.00 -2.40 -37.12
#